data_AF-A0A7Y1TV55-F1
#
_entry.id   AF-A0A7Y1TV55-F1
#
_cell.length_a   1.000
_cell.length_b   1.000
_cell.length_c   1.000
_cell.angle_alpha   90.00
_cell.angle_beta   90.00
_cell.angle_gamma   90.00
#
_symmetry.space_group_name_H-M   'P 1'
#
loop_
_entity.id
_entity.type
_entity.pdbx_description
1 polymer ?
#
loop_
_entity_poly.entity_id
_entity_poly.type
_entity_poly.pdbx_seq_one_letter_code
_entity_poly.pdbx_strand_id
1 'polypeptide(L)'
;MARLILSLDNQVLAEYNMTKERYTVGRLPDNDVRIDNPAVSGHHSLIINILNDSFLEDLNSTNGTYVNGKLIKKHALQHGDVITIGHHQLRFSEEQTNDTEQDEFEKTMVIPAGQQSADQLAAAEKAAEAAAAATEPEEPAASYDAGAGVKLDAEEAGPLASSTPKPAPEPEPAPSPEPRAHTETHSGVDSASVPNALPLAKLQVLSGAFAGRELELTKALTTLGRPGVQVAAITRRAEGYFIVHVESGKEGDYPLVNGQPIGAQARRLQDNDVVQLAGVKMGFFAA
;
A
#
# COMPACT_ATOMS: atom_id res chain seq x y z
N MET A 1 2.47 -2.55 -9.23
CA MET A 1 1.05 -2.80 -8.90
C MET A 1 0.90 -4.21 -8.33
N ALA A 2 -0.05 -4.43 -7.40
CA ALA A 2 -0.31 -5.77 -6.87
C ALA A 2 -1.17 -6.60 -7.84
N ARG A 3 -0.84 -7.88 -8.00
CA ARG A 3 -1.53 -8.87 -8.83
C ARG A 3 -1.82 -10.12 -8.02
N LEU A 4 -2.98 -10.71 -8.27
CA LEU A 4 -3.40 -11.97 -7.67
C LEU A 4 -3.65 -12.99 -8.78
N ILE A 5 -2.89 -14.08 -8.75
CA ILE A 5 -2.92 -15.12 -9.77
C ILE A 5 -3.63 -16.34 -9.18
N LEU A 6 -4.81 -16.65 -9.68
CA LEU A 6 -5.57 -17.84 -9.32
C LEU A 6 -5.07 -19.03 -10.13
N SER A 7 -4.65 -20.08 -9.44
CA SER A 7 -4.16 -21.33 -10.02
C SER A 7 -4.90 -22.54 -9.43
N LEU A 8 -5.13 -23.54 -10.27
CA LEU A 8 -5.66 -24.85 -9.90
C LEU A 8 -4.76 -25.92 -10.54
N ASP A 9 -4.24 -26.86 -9.77
CA ASP A 9 -3.37 -27.94 -10.27
C ASP A 9 -2.21 -27.45 -11.16
N ASN A 10 -1.56 -26.35 -10.75
CA ASN A 10 -0.51 -25.63 -11.49
C ASN A 10 -0.94 -24.95 -12.80
N GLN A 11 -2.23 -24.95 -13.12
CA GLN A 11 -2.77 -24.19 -14.25
C GLN A 11 -3.34 -22.85 -13.76
N VAL A 12 -2.85 -21.74 -14.32
CA VAL A 12 -3.41 -20.40 -14.05
C VAL A 12 -4.79 -20.32 -14.68
N LEU A 13 -5.79 -20.02 -13.86
CA LEU A 13 -7.19 -19.86 -14.28
C LEU A 13 -7.52 -18.40 -14.58
N ALA A 14 -7.04 -17.48 -13.74
CA ALA A 14 -7.35 -16.06 -13.85
C ALA A 14 -6.29 -15.21 -13.15
N GLU A 15 -6.11 -14.00 -13.67
CA GLU A 15 -5.24 -12.98 -13.07
C GLU A 15 -6.06 -11.74 -12.76
N TYR A 16 -5.94 -11.25 -11.53
CA TYR A 16 -6.66 -10.09 -11.04
C TYR A 16 -5.66 -9.00 -10.68
N ASN A 17 -5.79 -7.85 -11.34
CA ASN A 17 -5.03 -6.66 -10.97
C ASN A 17 -5.71 -6.01 -9.76
N MET A 18 -4.96 -5.85 -8.67
CA MET A 18 -5.46 -5.29 -7.42
C MET A 18 -5.35 -3.75 -7.46
N THR A 19 -6.40 -3.11 -7.96
CA THR A 19 -6.56 -1.65 -8.05
C THR A 19 -7.48 -1.07 -6.97
N LYS A 20 -8.36 -1.89 -6.37
CA LYS A 20 -9.26 -1.48 -5.29
C LYS A 20 -8.58 -1.65 -3.92
N GLU A 21 -9.06 -0.90 -2.93
CA GLU A 21 -8.63 -1.04 -1.54
C GLU A 21 -9.16 -2.31 -0.88
N ARG A 22 -10.20 -2.94 -1.45
CA ARG A 22 -10.89 -4.09 -0.87
C ARG A 22 -11.27 -5.08 -1.97
N TYR A 23 -10.90 -6.34 -1.77
CA TYR A 23 -11.22 -7.48 -2.62
C TYR A 23 -11.86 -8.59 -1.80
N THR A 24 -13.02 -9.06 -2.23
CA THR A 24 -13.66 -10.24 -1.64
C THR A 24 -13.33 -11.50 -2.43
N VAL A 25 -13.07 -12.59 -1.73
CA VAL A 25 -12.77 -13.90 -2.32
C VAL A 25 -13.81 -14.90 -1.82
N GLY A 26 -14.43 -15.63 -2.73
CA GLY A 26 -15.42 -16.63 -2.34
C GLY A 26 -16.09 -17.33 -3.51
N ARG A 27 -17.01 -18.24 -3.19
CA ARG A 27 -17.75 -19.04 -4.18
C ARG A 27 -18.86 -18.28 -4.87
N LEU A 28 -19.48 -17.33 -4.17
CA LEU A 28 -20.61 -16.56 -4.71
C LEU A 28 -20.13 -15.60 -5.82
N PRO A 29 -20.98 -15.34 -6.83
CA PRO A 29 -20.67 -14.40 -7.91
C PRO A 29 -20.60 -12.93 -7.46
N ASP A 30 -21.02 -12.63 -6.24
CA ASP A 30 -20.93 -11.31 -5.62
C ASP A 30 -19.49 -10.93 -5.22
N ASN A 31 -18.57 -11.91 -5.19
CA ASN A 31 -17.18 -11.65 -4.82
C ASN A 31 -16.36 -11.16 -6.02
N ASP A 32 -15.38 -10.29 -5.78
CA ASP A 32 -14.43 -9.84 -6.82
C ASP A 32 -13.63 -11.01 -7.40
N VAL A 33 -13.19 -11.93 -6.53
CA VAL A 33 -12.47 -13.15 -6.91
C VAL A 33 -13.39 -14.33 -6.66
N ARG A 34 -14.07 -14.75 -7.73
CA ARG A 34 -14.96 -15.91 -7.69
C ARG A 34 -14.19 -17.21 -7.87
N ILE A 35 -14.32 -18.11 -6.91
CA ILE A 35 -13.77 -19.46 -6.96
C ILE A 35 -14.93 -20.45 -6.86
N ASP A 36 -15.38 -20.97 -8.00
CA ASP A 36 -16.53 -21.89 -8.05
C ASP A 36 -16.14 -23.31 -7.63
N ASN A 37 -15.96 -23.50 -6.33
CA ASN A 37 -15.66 -24.82 -5.77
C ASN A 37 -16.43 -25.03 -4.45
N PRO A 38 -17.03 -26.22 -4.24
CA PRO A 38 -17.76 -26.55 -3.02
C PRO A 38 -16.93 -26.46 -1.73
N ALA A 39 -15.60 -26.58 -1.81
CA ALA A 39 -14.69 -26.39 -0.68
C ALA A 39 -14.46 -24.91 -0.31
N VAL A 40 -15.00 -23.96 -1.08
CA VAL A 40 -14.87 -22.52 -0.84
C VAL A 40 -16.19 -21.97 -0.33
N SER A 41 -16.12 -21.16 0.73
CA SER A 41 -17.29 -20.55 1.36
C SER A 41 -17.84 -19.43 0.47
N GLY A 42 -19.11 -19.08 0.66
CA GLY A 42 -19.78 -18.04 -0.14
C GLY A 42 -19.01 -16.73 -0.14
N HIS A 43 -18.65 -16.24 1.05
CA HIS A 43 -17.65 -15.19 1.29
C HIS A 43 -16.57 -15.82 2.18
N HIS A 44 -15.41 -16.14 1.60
CA HIS A 44 -14.40 -16.96 2.26
C HIS A 44 -13.37 -16.09 2.97
N SER A 45 -12.78 -15.15 2.24
CA SER A 45 -11.76 -14.25 2.75
C SER A 45 -11.87 -12.88 2.12
N LEU A 46 -11.26 -11.91 2.79
CA LEU A 46 -11.18 -10.53 2.38
C LEU A 46 -9.73 -10.11 2.28
N ILE A 47 -9.36 -9.47 1.18
CA ILE A 47 -8.06 -8.81 1.05
C ILE A 47 -8.29 -7.31 1.12
N ILE A 48 -7.56 -6.64 2.01
CA ILE A 48 -7.58 -5.19 2.21
C ILE A 48 -6.20 -4.67 1.86
N ASN A 49 -6.15 -3.77 0.87
CA ASN A 49 -4.93 -3.08 0.47
C ASN A 49 -4.92 -1.71 1.13
N ILE A 50 -3.91 -1.46 1.96
CA ILE A 50 -3.71 -0.21 2.66
C ILE A 50 -2.36 0.35 2.23
N LEU A 51 -2.37 1.40 1.40
CA LEU A 51 -1.16 2.00 0.83
C LEU A 51 -0.32 0.96 0.08
N ASN A 52 0.79 0.51 0.69
CA ASN A 52 1.73 -0.46 0.13
C ASN A 52 1.65 -1.82 0.82
N ASP A 53 0.79 -1.98 1.85
CA ASP A 53 0.63 -3.22 2.58
C ASP A 53 -0.69 -3.89 2.18
N SER A 54 -0.65 -5.20 1.93
CA SER A 54 -1.84 -6.00 1.65
C SER A 54 -2.13 -6.93 2.82
N PHE A 55 -3.39 -7.00 3.27
CA PHE A 55 -3.81 -7.82 4.41
C PHE A 55 -4.90 -8.80 4.00
N LEU A 56 -4.72 -10.07 4.32
CA LEU A 56 -5.69 -11.13 4.15
C LEU A 56 -6.40 -11.41 5.48
N GLU A 57 -7.72 -11.37 5.48
CA GLU A 57 -8.59 -11.71 6.60
C GLU A 57 -9.55 -12.84 6.21
N ASP A 58 -9.56 -13.91 6.99
CA ASP A 58 -10.52 -15.01 6.83
C ASP A 58 -11.86 -14.64 7.47
N LEU A 59 -12.95 -14.81 6.73
CA LEU A 59 -14.31 -14.47 7.19
C LEU A 59 -15.00 -15.67 7.87
N ASN A 60 -14.26 -16.38 8.72
CA ASN A 60 -14.67 -17.65 9.34
C ASN A 60 -15.12 -18.68 8.30
N SER A 61 -14.25 -18.91 7.32
CA SER A 61 -14.53 -19.90 6.29
C SER A 61 -14.59 -21.32 6.85
N THR A 62 -15.33 -22.21 6.17
CA THR A 62 -15.57 -23.58 6.64
C THR A 62 -14.29 -24.42 6.69
N ASN A 63 -13.43 -24.28 5.68
CA ASN A 63 -12.17 -25.04 5.56
C ASN A 63 -10.94 -24.26 6.04
N GLY A 64 -11.12 -22.97 6.34
CA GLY A 64 -10.04 -22.05 6.69
C GLY A 64 -9.24 -21.58 5.47
N THR A 65 -8.54 -20.46 5.66
CA THR A 65 -7.58 -19.93 4.70
C THR A 65 -6.16 -20.27 5.15
N TYR A 66 -5.34 -20.82 4.25
CA TYR A 66 -3.95 -21.15 4.53
C TYR A 66 -3.02 -20.22 3.75
N VAL A 67 -1.96 -19.73 4.38
CA VAL A 67 -0.89 -18.99 3.70
C VAL A 67 0.41 -19.72 3.92
N ASN A 68 1.08 -20.08 2.83
CA ASN A 68 2.31 -20.88 2.84
C ASN A 68 2.18 -22.15 3.70
N GLY A 69 1.01 -22.80 3.64
CA GLY A 69 0.67 -24.02 4.40
C GLY A 69 0.24 -23.82 5.85
N LYS A 70 0.18 -22.58 6.37
CA LYS A 70 -0.26 -22.28 7.75
C LYS A 70 -1.66 -21.71 7.75
N LEU A 71 -2.54 -22.22 8.61
CA LEU A 71 -3.87 -21.66 8.82
C LEU A 71 -3.75 -20.26 9.44
N ILE A 72 -4.41 -19.29 8.82
CA ILE A 72 -4.42 -17.89 9.30
C ILE A 72 -5.84 -17.40 9.54
N LYS A 73 -5.97 -16.40 10.41
CA LYS A 73 -7.18 -15.57 10.53
C LYS A 73 -6.98 -14.19 9.94
N LYS A 74 -5.83 -13.58 10.26
CA LYS A 74 -5.36 -12.33 9.69
C LYS A 74 -3.88 -12.49 9.34
N HIS A 75 -3.49 -12.07 8.16
CA HIS A 75 -2.11 -12.16 7.70
C HIS A 75 -1.77 -10.96 6.84
N ALA A 76 -0.57 -10.39 7.03
CA ALA A 76 -0.03 -9.42 6.09
C ALA A 76 0.57 -10.20 4.92
N LEU A 77 0.01 -10.01 3.73
CA LEU A 77 0.49 -10.64 2.50
C LEU A 77 1.81 -9.99 2.08
N GLN A 78 2.76 -10.83 1.66
CA GLN A 78 4.03 -10.42 1.09
C GLN A 78 4.14 -10.89 -0.36
N HIS A 79 4.90 -10.16 -1.16
CA HIS A 79 5.22 -10.57 -2.52
C HIS A 79 5.67 -12.03 -2.58
N GLY A 80 5.01 -12.83 -3.42
CA GLY A 80 5.30 -14.25 -3.62
C GLY A 80 4.50 -15.20 -2.73
N ASP A 81 3.70 -14.69 -1.79
CA ASP A 81 2.90 -15.53 -0.89
C ASP A 81 1.89 -16.39 -1.66
N VAL A 82 1.78 -17.65 -1.22
CA VAL A 82 0.82 -18.62 -1.76
C VAL A 82 -0.28 -18.86 -0.75
N ILE A 83 -1.47 -18.41 -1.11
CA ILE A 83 -2.69 -18.54 -0.32
C ILE A 83 -3.45 -19.76 -0.85
N THR A 84 -3.68 -20.77 -0.01
CA THR A 84 -4.46 -21.95 -0.36
C THR A 84 -5.85 -21.85 0.24
N ILE A 85 -6.86 -21.97 -0.63
CA ILE A 85 -8.28 -21.91 -0.28
C ILE A 85 -8.96 -23.14 -0.88
N GLY A 86 -9.30 -24.11 -0.03
CA GLY A 86 -9.79 -25.42 -0.47
C GLY A 86 -8.75 -26.13 -1.34
N HIS A 87 -9.02 -26.25 -2.64
CA HIS A 87 -8.12 -26.85 -3.63
C HIS A 87 -7.44 -25.84 -4.55
N HIS A 88 -7.76 -24.55 -4.40
CA HIS A 88 -7.22 -23.49 -5.23
C HIS A 88 -6.04 -22.81 -4.54
N GLN A 89 -5.08 -22.37 -5.35
CA GLN A 89 -3.94 -21.61 -4.91
C GLN A 89 -4.01 -20.22 -5.53
N LEU A 90 -3.93 -19.20 -4.70
CA LEU A 90 -3.82 -17.81 -5.10
C LEU A 90 -2.40 -17.35 -4.78
N ARG A 91 -1.65 -16.96 -5.81
CA ARG A 91 -0.33 -16.35 -5.62
C ARG A 91 -0.48 -14.84 -5.62
N PHE A 92 0.05 -14.22 -4.58
CA PHE A 92 0.14 -12.77 -4.49
C PHE A 92 1.47 -12.29 -5.06
N SER A 93 1.43 -11.31 -5.95
CA SER A 93 2.62 -10.73 -6.58
C SER A 93 2.51 -9.21 -6.57
N GLU A 94 3.31 -8.55 -5.74
CA GLU A 94 3.50 -7.11 -5.83
C GLU A 94 4.63 -6.79 -6.80
N GLU A 95 4.32 -6.20 -7.95
CA GLU A 95 5.33 -5.43 -8.66
C GLU A 95 5.55 -4.16 -7.86
N GLN A 96 6.52 -4.19 -6.95
CA GLN A 96 7.22 -2.97 -6.61
C GLN A 96 7.93 -2.55 -7.90
N THR A 97 7.39 -1.54 -8.59
CA THR A 97 8.26 -0.58 -9.28
C THR A 97 9.10 0.01 -8.17
N ASN A 98 10.15 -0.72 -7.81
CA ASN A 98 11.31 -0.11 -7.23
C ASN A 98 11.77 0.84 -8.34
N ASP A 99 11.53 2.14 -8.16
CA ASP A 99 12.31 3.20 -8.79
C ASP A 99 13.77 3.08 -8.31
N THR A 100 14.39 1.92 -8.55
CA THR A 100 15.82 1.71 -8.54
C THR A 100 16.37 2.03 -9.93
N GLU A 101 15.77 3.01 -10.62
CA GLU A 101 16.46 3.76 -11.67
C GLU A 101 17.38 4.85 -11.06
N GLN A 102 17.45 4.96 -9.73
CA GLN A 102 18.42 5.85 -9.05
C GLN A 102 19.71 5.18 -8.54
N ASP A 103 19.84 3.86 -8.52
CA ASP A 103 21.11 3.20 -8.13
C ASP A 103 21.99 2.76 -9.31
N GLU A 104 21.47 2.73 -10.54
CA GLU A 104 22.30 2.45 -11.73
C GLU A 104 23.01 3.70 -12.29
N PHE A 105 22.63 4.92 -11.85
CA PHE A 105 23.26 6.15 -12.32
C PHE A 105 24.51 6.58 -11.52
N GLU A 106 24.76 6.03 -10.34
CA GLU A 106 26.01 6.26 -9.58
C GLU A 106 27.20 5.40 -10.07
N LYS A 107 27.07 4.71 -11.21
CA LYS A 107 28.22 4.13 -11.93
C LYS A 107 28.79 5.06 -13.01
N THR A 108 28.30 6.29 -13.11
CA THR A 108 28.76 7.29 -14.08
C THR A 108 29.96 8.08 -13.55
N MET A 109 31.12 7.77 -14.13
CA MET A 109 32.23 8.69 -14.41
C MET A 109 32.83 9.51 -13.25
N VAL A 110 33.92 9.01 -12.69
CA VAL A 110 35.08 9.88 -12.40
C VAL A 110 36.09 9.66 -13.52
N ILE A 111 36.15 10.61 -14.45
CA ILE A 111 37.28 10.76 -15.38
C ILE A 111 38.42 11.36 -14.55
N PRO A 112 39.55 10.66 -14.29
CA PRO A 112 40.74 11.35 -13.83
C PRO A 112 41.24 12.21 -14.98
N ALA A 113 41.14 13.52 -14.83
CA ALA A 113 41.82 14.47 -15.69
C ALA A 113 43.34 14.32 -15.44
N GLY A 114 44.01 13.55 -16.28
CA GLY A 114 45.46 13.46 -16.29
C GLY A 114 45.97 12.28 -17.12
N GLN A 115 46.68 12.61 -18.20
CA GLN A 115 47.51 11.73 -19.05
C GLN A 115 46.78 10.98 -20.17
N GLN A 116 46.58 11.70 -21.28
CA GLN A 116 46.71 11.06 -22.59
C GLN A 116 48.20 10.91 -22.91
N SER A 117 48.64 9.70 -23.27
CA SER A 117 49.77 9.57 -24.21
C SER A 117 49.77 8.23 -24.94
N ALA A 118 49.53 8.34 -26.24
CA ALA A 118 50.29 7.71 -27.33
C ALA A 118 50.09 6.23 -27.71
N ASP A 119 49.67 5.31 -26.85
CA ASP A 119 49.68 3.88 -27.25
C ASP A 119 48.36 3.33 -27.83
N GLN A 120 47.23 4.03 -27.68
CA GLN A 120 45.91 3.49 -28.08
C GLN A 120 45.46 3.91 -29.50
N LEU A 121 46.13 4.86 -30.14
CA LEU A 121 45.79 5.30 -31.49
C LEU A 121 46.36 4.42 -32.61
N ALA A 122 47.24 3.45 -32.30
CA ALA A 122 47.80 2.52 -33.30
C ALA A 122 47.02 1.19 -33.43
N ALA A 123 46.11 0.87 -32.49
CA ALA A 123 45.41 -0.41 -32.47
C ALA A 123 44.04 -0.39 -33.18
N ALA A 124 43.48 0.79 -33.46
CA ALA A 124 42.14 0.94 -34.04
C ALA A 124 42.11 0.88 -35.59
N GLU A 125 43.26 1.00 -36.26
CA GLU A 125 43.33 1.02 -37.73
C GLU A 125 43.42 -0.37 -38.38
N LYS A 126 43.54 -1.44 -37.57
CA LYS A 126 43.75 -2.81 -38.08
C LYS A 126 42.54 -3.74 -37.97
N ALA A 127 41.38 -3.23 -37.56
CA ALA A 127 40.15 -4.01 -37.43
C ALA A 127 39.01 -3.57 -38.39
N ALA A 128 39.25 -2.54 -39.22
CA ALA A 128 38.26 -1.98 -40.14
C ALA A 128 38.37 -2.50 -41.59
N GLU A 129 39.27 -3.44 -41.89
CA GLU A 129 39.56 -3.90 -43.24
C GLU A 129 39.43 -5.43 -43.38
N ALA A 130 38.28 -6.00 -43.02
CA ALA A 130 37.87 -7.35 -43.43
C ALA A 130 36.40 -7.60 -43.07
N ALA A 131 35.48 -7.26 -43.99
CA ALA A 131 34.20 -7.96 -44.25
C ALA A 131 33.17 -7.01 -44.89
N ALA A 132 33.53 -6.42 -46.04
CA ALA A 132 32.56 -5.98 -47.03
C ALA A 132 32.53 -7.05 -48.13
N ALA A 133 31.49 -7.89 -48.17
CA ALA A 133 30.99 -8.49 -49.41
C ALA A 133 29.71 -9.32 -49.17
N ALA A 134 28.67 -8.94 -49.94
CA ALA A 134 27.67 -9.80 -50.57
C ALA A 134 26.22 -9.81 -50.03
N THR A 135 25.40 -8.98 -50.69
CA THR A 135 24.11 -9.29 -51.38
C THR A 135 22.81 -9.51 -50.59
N GLU A 136 21.93 -8.49 -50.67
CA GLU A 136 20.47 -8.54 -50.94
C GLU A 136 20.15 -9.30 -52.27
N PRO A 137 18.88 -9.62 -52.68
CA PRO A 137 17.59 -9.00 -52.30
C PRO A 137 16.34 -9.95 -52.22
N GLU A 138 15.18 -9.30 -52.00
CA GLU A 138 13.83 -9.56 -52.53
C GLU A 138 12.69 -10.02 -51.57
N GLU A 139 11.77 -9.05 -51.39
CA GLU A 139 10.32 -9.10 -51.17
C GLU A 139 9.56 -9.85 -52.31
N PRO A 140 8.24 -10.22 -52.23
CA PRO A 140 7.17 -9.25 -51.97
C PRO A 140 5.79 -9.73 -51.40
N ALA A 141 4.99 -8.71 -51.06
CA ALA A 141 3.54 -8.54 -51.23
C ALA A 141 2.52 -9.42 -50.46
N ALA A 142 1.64 -8.73 -49.71
CA ALA A 142 0.21 -8.69 -50.03
C ALA A 142 -0.51 -7.60 -49.21
N SER A 143 -0.85 -6.51 -49.88
CA SER A 143 -1.83 -5.51 -49.47
C SER A 143 -3.20 -5.86 -50.05
N TYR A 144 -4.26 -5.76 -49.26
CA TYR A 144 -5.65 -5.77 -49.72
C TYR A 144 -6.37 -4.54 -49.17
N ASP A 145 -7.01 -3.82 -50.08
CA ASP A 145 -7.82 -2.62 -49.91
C ASP A 145 -9.30 -2.92 -50.22
N ALA A 146 -10.17 -2.01 -49.78
CA ALA A 146 -11.59 -1.84 -50.07
C ALA A 146 -12.56 -2.76 -49.30
N GLY A 147 -13.69 -2.29 -48.77
CA GLY A 147 -14.36 -1.01 -48.87
C GLY A 147 -15.86 -1.21 -48.58
N ALA A 148 -16.55 -0.12 -48.20
CA ALA A 148 -18.01 0.04 -48.04
C ALA A 148 -18.67 -0.83 -46.94
N GLY A 149 -19.43 -0.29 -45.98
CA GLY A 149 -20.45 0.75 -46.10
C GLY A 149 -21.82 0.06 -46.09
N VAL A 150 -22.69 0.39 -45.12
CA VAL A 150 -24.16 0.51 -45.21
C VAL A 150 -24.73 0.71 -43.79
N LYS A 151 -25.34 1.89 -43.62
CA LYS A 151 -26.36 2.20 -42.60
C LYS A 151 -27.59 1.34 -42.84
N LEU A 152 -28.34 0.97 -41.80
CA LEU A 152 -29.80 0.85 -41.90
C LEU A 152 -30.44 0.96 -40.51
N ASP A 153 -31.51 1.73 -40.50
CA ASP A 153 -32.29 2.24 -39.39
C ASP A 153 -33.30 1.26 -38.76
N ALA A 154 -33.82 1.71 -37.62
CA ALA A 154 -35.23 1.69 -37.18
C ALA A 154 -35.79 0.51 -36.35
N GLU A 155 -36.25 0.91 -35.15
CA GLU A 155 -37.52 0.59 -34.44
C GLU A 155 -37.82 -0.88 -34.04
N GLU A 156 -38.53 -1.24 -32.96
CA GLU A 156 -39.31 -0.65 -31.86
C GLU A 156 -39.42 -1.84 -30.84
N ALA A 157 -39.46 -1.73 -29.51
CA ALA A 157 -40.61 -1.35 -28.69
C ALA A 157 -40.22 -1.56 -27.21
N GLY A 158 -40.64 -0.63 -26.32
CA GLY A 158 -40.37 -0.69 -24.86
C GLY A 158 -41.33 -1.60 -24.08
N PRO A 159 -41.69 -1.27 -22.82
CA PRO A 159 -40.92 -0.61 -21.75
C PRO A 159 -41.01 -1.40 -20.42
N LEU A 160 -40.11 -1.18 -19.46
CA LEU A 160 -40.39 -1.48 -18.05
C LEU A 160 -39.72 -0.45 -17.14
N ALA A 161 -40.56 0.19 -16.33
CA ALA A 161 -40.22 1.23 -15.37
C ALA A 161 -39.39 0.70 -14.20
N SER A 162 -38.41 1.48 -13.75
CA SER A 162 -38.01 1.47 -12.34
C SER A 162 -37.48 2.83 -11.91
N SER A 163 -37.81 3.13 -10.66
CA SER A 163 -37.70 4.36 -9.88
C SER A 163 -36.26 4.82 -9.60
N THR A 164 -36.05 6.14 -9.61
CA THR A 164 -34.97 6.80 -8.86
C THR A 164 -35.52 8.05 -8.17
N PRO A 165 -34.97 8.43 -6.99
CA PRO A 165 -34.88 9.84 -6.66
C PRO A 165 -33.43 10.28 -6.43
N LYS A 166 -33.24 11.54 -6.83
CA LYS A 166 -32.07 12.43 -6.89
C LYS A 166 -31.54 12.89 -5.51
N PRO A 167 -30.23 13.15 -5.35
CA PRO A 167 -29.70 13.94 -4.21
C PRO A 167 -29.19 15.35 -4.61
N ALA A 168 -29.12 16.21 -3.56
CA ALA A 168 -28.40 17.50 -3.39
C ALA A 168 -28.99 18.79 -4.06
N PRO A 169 -28.91 19.98 -3.40
CA PRO A 169 -27.65 20.70 -3.13
C PRO A 169 -27.48 21.44 -1.76
N GLU A 170 -26.20 21.76 -1.45
CA GLU A 170 -25.55 22.69 -0.46
C GLU A 170 -25.92 24.20 -0.66
N PRO A 171 -25.36 25.27 0.02
CA PRO A 171 -24.16 25.43 0.92
C PRO A 171 -24.22 26.43 2.14
N GLU A 172 -23.16 26.41 2.99
CA GLU A 172 -22.38 27.48 3.75
C GLU A 172 -23.04 28.65 4.55
N PRO A 173 -22.38 29.40 5.49
CA PRO A 173 -20.93 29.70 5.64
C PRO A 173 -20.29 29.79 7.06
N ALA A 174 -18.97 30.02 7.08
CA ALA A 174 -18.02 30.23 8.19
C ALA A 174 -18.28 31.48 9.08
N PRO A 175 -17.53 31.73 10.20
CA PRO A 175 -16.19 32.35 10.10
C PRO A 175 -15.12 32.00 11.20
N SER A 176 -13.87 32.32 10.84
CA SER A 176 -12.62 32.54 11.64
C SER A 176 -12.78 33.44 12.89
N PRO A 177 -11.81 33.58 13.85
CA PRO A 177 -10.38 33.89 13.59
C PRO A 177 -9.29 33.46 14.62
N GLU A 178 -8.01 33.55 14.20
CA GLU A 178 -6.79 33.77 15.02
C GLU A 178 -6.74 35.25 15.55
N PRO A 179 -5.72 35.81 16.26
CA PRO A 179 -4.38 35.33 16.65
C PRO A 179 -3.93 35.67 18.11
N ARG A 180 -2.73 35.23 18.54
CA ARG A 180 -1.67 36.06 19.19
C ARG A 180 -0.50 35.24 19.77
N ALA A 181 0.68 35.86 19.65
CA ALA A 181 2.04 35.36 19.80
C ALA A 181 2.67 35.57 21.19
N HIS A 182 3.61 34.69 21.59
CA HIS A 182 4.80 34.92 22.44
C HIS A 182 5.71 33.65 22.35
N THR A 183 6.89 33.66 21.70
CA THR A 183 8.25 33.87 22.26
C THR A 183 8.41 33.28 23.67
N GLU A 184 9.30 32.33 23.95
CA GLU A 184 10.75 32.55 24.06
C GLU A 184 11.61 31.29 23.82
N THR A 185 12.79 31.56 23.29
CA THR A 185 14.01 30.76 23.10
C THR A 185 14.55 30.11 24.37
N HIS A 186 15.10 28.89 24.25
CA HIS A 186 16.44 28.57 24.76
C HIS A 186 17.12 27.52 23.88
N SER A 187 18.31 27.91 23.43
CA SER A 187 19.30 27.21 22.64
C SER A 187 20.12 26.22 23.47
N GLY A 188 20.62 25.16 22.80
CA GLY A 188 21.60 24.23 23.38
C GLY A 188 21.94 23.09 22.42
N VAL A 189 22.92 23.34 21.56
CA VAL A 189 23.71 22.43 20.72
C VAL A 189 24.22 21.20 21.52
N ASP A 190 24.39 20.00 20.95
CA ASP A 190 25.50 19.64 20.04
C ASP A 190 25.35 18.22 19.46
N SER A 191 25.72 18.07 18.17
CA SER A 191 26.35 16.92 17.45
C SER A 191 25.87 15.47 17.63
N ALA A 192 25.95 14.55 16.66
CA ALA A 192 26.12 14.53 15.21
C ALA A 192 25.98 13.04 14.78
N SER A 193 25.38 12.81 13.62
CA SER A 193 25.59 11.69 12.67
C SER A 193 25.38 10.22 13.09
N VAL A 194 24.27 9.62 12.63
CA VAL A 194 24.13 8.23 12.11
C VAL A 194 23.01 8.24 11.04
N PRO A 195 22.99 7.41 9.98
CA PRO A 195 21.97 7.51 8.92
C PRO A 195 20.58 7.25 9.49
N ASN A 196 19.57 7.95 8.96
CA ASN A 196 18.23 8.11 9.50
C ASN A 196 17.42 6.80 9.56
N ALA A 197 17.77 5.91 10.50
CA ALA A 197 16.87 4.91 11.04
C ALA A 197 16.23 5.54 12.28
N LEU A 198 14.97 5.98 12.16
CA LEU A 198 14.22 6.54 13.27
C LEU A 198 14.37 5.67 14.52
N PRO A 199 14.60 6.24 15.70
CA PRO A 199 14.73 5.49 16.93
C PRO A 199 13.53 4.58 17.11
N LEU A 200 13.79 3.30 17.39
CA LEU A 200 12.75 2.33 17.68
C LEU A 200 12.02 2.79 18.95
N ALA A 201 10.76 3.18 18.82
CA ALA A 201 9.94 3.51 19.97
C ALA A 201 9.13 2.30 20.44
N LYS A 202 8.81 2.29 21.73
CA LYS A 202 7.92 1.32 22.37
C LYS A 202 6.79 2.05 23.08
N LEU A 203 5.63 1.43 23.07
CA LEU A 203 4.45 1.89 23.78
C LEU A 203 4.16 0.91 24.92
N GLN A 204 4.28 1.35 26.16
CA GLN A 204 4.00 0.54 27.34
C GLN A 204 2.63 0.90 27.90
N VAL A 205 1.76 -0.10 28.08
CA VAL A 205 0.45 0.13 28.69
C VAL A 205 0.61 0.29 30.20
N LEU A 206 0.30 1.48 30.72
CA LEU A 206 0.42 1.83 32.14
C LEU A 206 -0.85 1.51 32.95
N SER A 207 -2.00 1.43 32.29
CA SER A 207 -3.31 1.28 32.96
C SER A 207 -4.31 0.51 32.10
N GLY A 208 -5.25 -0.21 32.71
CA GLY A 208 -6.32 -0.97 32.05
C GLY A 208 -6.09 -2.48 32.06
N ALA A 209 -6.92 -3.22 31.31
CA ALA A 209 -6.87 -4.69 31.25
C ALA A 209 -5.57 -5.28 30.67
N PHE A 210 -4.75 -4.43 30.04
CA PHE A 210 -3.50 -4.81 29.39
C PHE A 210 -2.28 -4.15 30.03
N ALA A 211 -2.38 -3.65 31.26
CA ALA A 211 -1.27 -3.00 31.96
C ALA A 211 -0.02 -3.90 32.04
N GLY A 212 1.16 -3.31 31.84
CA GLY A 212 2.45 -4.00 31.83
C GLY A 212 2.85 -4.59 30.47
N ARG A 213 1.96 -4.53 29.46
CA ARG A 213 2.27 -5.00 28.11
C ARG A 213 3.00 -3.92 27.31
N GLU A 214 4.08 -4.31 26.66
CA GLU A 214 4.87 -3.44 25.78
C GLU A 214 4.54 -3.75 24.31
N LEU A 215 4.44 -2.71 23.50
CA LEU A 215 4.21 -2.79 22.06
C LEU A 215 5.32 -2.01 21.36
N GLU A 216 6.20 -2.72 20.66
CA GLU A 216 7.24 -2.10 19.85
C GLU A 216 6.63 -1.49 18.58
N LEU A 217 6.91 -0.21 18.35
CA LEU A 217 6.43 0.55 17.19
C LEU A 217 7.39 0.35 16.00
N THR A 218 7.49 -0.89 15.55
CA THR A 218 8.31 -1.32 14.41
C THR A 218 7.66 -0.98 13.07
N LYS A 219 6.32 -0.95 13.03
CA LYS A 219 5.52 -0.69 11.83
C LYS A 219 5.39 0.81 11.53
N ALA A 220 5.22 1.14 10.24
CA ALA A 220 4.96 2.50 9.79
C ALA A 220 3.64 3.08 10.33
N LEU A 221 2.64 2.22 10.54
CA LEU A 221 1.33 2.56 11.09
C LEU A 221 0.95 1.54 12.16
N THR A 222 0.61 2.01 13.36
CA THR A 222 0.11 1.19 14.47
C THR A 222 -1.22 1.74 14.94
N THR A 223 -2.30 0.99 14.76
CA THR A 223 -3.62 1.37 15.27
C THR A 223 -3.82 0.87 16.70
N LEU A 224 -4.40 1.72 17.53
CA LEU A 224 -4.61 1.51 18.96
C LEU A 224 -6.07 1.80 19.28
N GLY A 225 -6.67 0.96 20.12
CA GLY A 225 -8.01 1.16 20.62
C GLY A 225 -9.00 0.08 20.24
N ARG A 226 -10.28 0.38 20.46
CA ARG A 226 -11.40 -0.53 20.20
C ARG A 226 -12.31 0.10 19.14
N PRO A 227 -12.58 -0.59 18.03
CA PRO A 227 -13.53 -0.14 17.01
C PRO A 227 -14.90 0.19 17.63
N GLY A 228 -15.55 1.26 17.18
CA GLY A 228 -16.82 1.75 17.75
C GLY A 228 -16.74 2.40 19.13
N VAL A 229 -15.57 2.46 19.77
CA VAL A 229 -15.37 3.14 21.07
C VAL A 229 -14.39 4.30 20.93
N GLN A 230 -13.12 4.01 20.64
CA GLN A 230 -12.11 5.02 20.35
C GLN A 230 -10.93 4.31 19.69
N VAL A 231 -10.45 4.86 18.58
CA VAL A 231 -9.35 4.36 17.78
C VAL A 231 -8.43 5.53 17.43
N ALA A 232 -7.13 5.33 17.68
CA ALA A 232 -6.07 6.23 17.26
C ALA A 232 -5.05 5.46 16.43
N ALA A 233 -4.39 6.15 15.52
CA ALA A 233 -3.29 5.62 14.73
C ALA A 233 -2.01 6.35 15.10
N ILE A 234 -0.96 5.60 15.42
CA ILE A 234 0.40 6.13 15.51
C ILE A 234 1.10 5.85 14.19
N THR A 235 1.56 6.91 13.53
CA THR A 235 2.36 6.85 12.31
C THR A 235 3.82 7.16 12.60
N ARG A 236 4.73 6.36 12.06
CA ARG A 236 6.17 6.57 12.07
C ARG A 236 6.55 7.28 10.76
N ARG A 237 6.97 8.53 10.87
CA ARG A 237 7.40 9.38 9.74
C ARG A 237 8.87 9.75 9.91
N ALA A 238 9.53 10.19 8.83
CA ALA A 238 10.95 10.58 8.84
C ALA A 238 11.35 11.58 9.95
N GLU A 239 10.39 12.34 10.49
CA GLU A 239 10.60 13.34 11.54
C GLU A 239 10.21 12.86 12.96
N GLY A 240 9.62 11.67 13.11
CA GLY A 240 9.23 11.10 14.41
C GLY A 240 7.91 10.34 14.39
N TYR A 241 7.35 10.14 15.59
CA TYR A 241 6.07 9.45 15.79
C TYR A 241 4.93 10.47 15.93
N PHE A 242 3.82 10.21 15.24
CA PHE A 242 2.65 11.09 15.25
C PHE A 242 1.41 10.28 15.56
N ILE A 243 0.61 10.73 16.53
CA ILE A 243 -0.69 10.16 16.84
C ILE A 243 -1.79 10.93 16.12
N VAL A 244 -2.73 10.20 15.53
CA VAL A 244 -3.88 10.71 14.79
C VAL A 244 -5.14 10.04 15.33
N HIS A 245 -6.22 10.79 15.43
CA HIS A 245 -7.53 10.23 15.72
C HIS A 245 -8.13 9.60 14.46
N VAL A 246 -8.61 8.35 14.56
CA VAL A 246 -9.24 7.64 13.42
C VAL A 246 -10.75 7.60 13.59
N GLU A 247 -11.22 7.16 14.76
CA GLU A 247 -12.63 6.96 15.02
C GLU A 247 -12.91 7.10 16.52
N SER A 248 -14.04 7.68 16.89
CA SER A 248 -14.57 7.62 18.25
C SER A 248 -16.05 7.33 18.20
N GLY A 249 -16.52 6.52 19.15
CA GLY A 249 -17.94 6.19 19.31
C GLY A 249 -18.79 7.39 19.75
N LYS A 250 -18.15 8.50 20.13
CA LYS A 250 -18.79 9.77 20.46
C LYS A 250 -18.09 10.91 19.72
N GLU A 251 -18.89 11.85 19.22
CA GLU A 251 -18.41 13.07 18.59
C GLU A 251 -17.61 13.91 19.62
N GLY A 252 -16.36 14.24 19.29
CA GLY A 252 -15.47 15.01 20.16
C GLY A 252 -14.68 14.22 21.22
N ASP A 253 -14.79 12.89 21.26
CA ASP A 253 -14.00 12.04 22.17
C ASP A 253 -12.64 11.69 21.55
N TYR A 254 -11.69 12.63 21.67
CA TYR A 254 -10.34 12.47 21.15
C TYR A 254 -9.40 11.77 22.15
N PRO A 255 -8.39 11.02 21.65
CA PRO A 255 -7.29 10.57 22.49
C PRO A 255 -6.61 11.75 23.17
N LEU A 256 -6.18 11.57 24.41
CA LEU A 256 -5.44 12.59 25.14
C LEU A 256 -3.95 12.23 25.12
N VAL A 257 -3.10 13.22 24.95
CA VAL A 257 -1.65 13.09 25.13
C VAL A 257 -1.26 14.04 26.25
N ASN A 258 -0.67 13.51 27.32
CA ASN A 258 -0.34 14.25 28.54
C ASN A 258 -1.55 15.00 29.14
N GLY A 259 -2.75 14.40 29.03
CA GLY A 259 -4.00 14.99 29.52
C GLY A 259 -4.62 16.03 28.59
N GLN A 260 -4.03 16.31 27.42
CA GLN A 260 -4.55 17.26 26.44
C GLN A 260 -5.07 16.52 25.19
N PRO A 261 -6.32 16.77 24.74
CA PRO A 261 -6.87 16.10 23.56
C PRO A 261 -6.05 16.45 22.32
N ILE A 262 -5.80 15.45 21.46
CA ILE A 262 -5.06 15.65 20.20
C ILE A 262 -5.90 16.36 19.13
N GLY A 263 -7.23 16.34 19.26
CA GLY A 263 -8.15 16.91 18.28
C GLY A 263 -8.16 16.14 16.95
N ALA A 264 -8.54 16.83 15.89
CA ALA A 264 -8.61 16.26 14.54
C ALA A 264 -7.25 16.20 13.81
N GLN A 265 -6.23 16.89 14.34
CA GLN A 265 -4.91 16.95 13.70
C GLN A 265 -3.93 15.94 14.29
N ALA A 266 -2.94 15.58 13.48
CA ALA A 266 -1.84 14.72 13.92
C ALA A 266 -0.98 15.46 14.96
N ARG A 267 -0.79 14.86 16.13
CA ARG A 267 0.10 15.39 17.18
C ARG A 267 1.38 14.58 17.22
N ARG A 268 2.53 15.25 17.20
CA ARG A 268 3.83 14.59 17.39
C ARG A 268 3.96 14.08 18.82
N LEU A 269 4.40 12.84 18.98
CA LEU A 269 4.72 12.22 20.26
C LEU A 269 6.20 12.44 20.59
N GLN A 270 6.47 12.77 21.85
CA GLN A 270 7.80 12.90 22.43
C GLN A 270 8.08 11.75 23.41
N ASP A 271 9.37 11.47 23.64
CA ASP A 271 9.78 10.47 24.63
C ASP A 271 9.18 10.78 26.02
N ASN A 272 8.65 9.76 26.68
CA ASN A 272 7.89 9.81 27.93
C ASN A 272 6.46 10.39 27.84
N ASP A 273 5.92 10.60 26.63
CA ASP A 273 4.53 11.02 26.48
C ASP A 273 3.54 9.97 26.99
N VAL A 274 2.51 10.40 27.72
CA VAL A 274 1.42 9.54 28.17
C VAL A 274 0.21 9.72 27.28
N VAL A 275 -0.04 8.74 26.43
CA VAL A 275 -1.24 8.63 25.59
C VAL A 275 -2.36 7.98 26.39
N GLN A 276 -3.51 8.64 26.48
CA GLN A 276 -4.72 8.11 27.08
C GLN A 276 -5.78 7.89 26.00
N LEU A 277 -6.24 6.63 25.89
CA LEU A 277 -7.20 6.20 24.89
C LEU A 277 -8.26 5.30 25.53
N ALA A 278 -9.54 5.67 25.41
CA ALA A 278 -10.69 4.97 26.01
C ALA A 278 -10.51 4.67 27.51
N GLY A 279 -9.83 5.55 28.25
CA GLY A 279 -9.51 5.39 29.67
C GLY A 279 -8.24 4.58 29.99
N VAL A 280 -7.60 3.97 28.97
CA VAL A 280 -6.33 3.25 29.08
C VAL A 280 -5.18 4.24 28.92
N LYS A 281 -4.24 4.27 29.86
CA LYS A 281 -3.02 5.11 29.76
C LYS A 281 -1.87 4.27 29.23
N MET A 282 -1.10 4.84 28.33
CA MET A 282 0.03 4.21 27.64
C MET A 282 1.19 5.20 27.61
N GLY A 283 2.36 4.80 28.09
CA GLY A 283 3.59 5.58 27.98
C GLY A 283 4.28 5.29 26.67
N PHE A 284 4.65 6.34 25.94
CA PHE A 284 5.47 6.29 24.76
C PHE A 284 6.94 6.50 25.18
N PHE A 285 7.81 5.60 24.74
CA PHE A 285 9.24 5.68 25.00
C PHE A 285 9.98 5.55 23.67
N ALA A 286 10.70 6.58 23.24
CA ALA A 286 11.57 6.53 22.06
C ALA A 286 13.01 6.21 22.52
N ALA A 287 13.64 5.22 21.87
CA ALA A 287 15.01 4.79 22.19
C ALA A 287 16.09 5.73 21.65
#